data_AF-A0A517TD23-F1
#
_entry.id   AF-A0A517TD23-F1
#
_cell.length_a   1.000
_cell.length_b   1.000
_cell.length_c   1.000
_cell.angle_alpha   90.00
_cell.angle_beta   90.00
_cell.angle_gamma   90.00
#
_symmetry.space_group_name_H-M   'P 1'
#
loop_
_entity.id
_entity.type
_entity.pdbx_description
1 polymer ?
#
loop_
_entity_poly.entity_id
_entity_poly.type
_entity_poly.pdbx_seq_one_letter_code
_entity_poly.pdbx_strand_id
1 'polypeptide(L)'
;MAERNHATPVLETEAATNGPTQPNTPGQKQAALVVAGIAFAVVTGAVLMQFLSGEQGTAAEQATSATATVKTGTAASNSATPRPTGVPFYLAKVGNEVINYDDVQKETFERYGNEVLEKIVNRKIIEQACQASSVSVSIPEVEQEINKIAQEFNLDRNNWMQMLQAERGLTPLQYKRDVIWPMLALKKLAGTDVNVSDEDVQEVFIRDFGPRVKAKMIMSDNYRRANEIWQQASARPEDFERLAREHSVEPTSRAMDGQIPPIRMYGGQERIEQAAFKLRPKEISGIIELPLAGAAKRYVILKCEGRTEPVVTDLALVKEEIVEQIRKEKVQQGVAEIFQKLQQQTQVVNYMTNSTTGGIQQTSGTAQGSAAVKTAAGAAGSAR
;
A
#
# COMPACT_ATOMS: atom_id res chain seq x y z
N MET A 1 67.95 -8.75 -63.05
CA MET A 1 67.19 -9.67 -63.93
C MET A 1 65.77 -9.13 -63.99
N ALA A 2 65.45 -8.18 -64.88
CA ALA A 2 65.26 -8.32 -66.33
C ALA A 2 64.23 -9.42 -66.62
N GLU A 3 62.97 -9.05 -66.88
CA GLU A 3 62.28 -9.09 -68.20
C GLU A 3 61.00 -9.93 -67.98
N ARG A 4 59.82 -9.78 -68.59
CA ARG A 4 59.24 -9.12 -69.77
C ARG A 4 57.71 -9.16 -69.51
N ASN A 5 56.95 -8.08 -69.66
CA ASN A 5 56.35 -7.53 -70.89
C ASN A 5 55.18 -8.33 -71.51
N HIS A 6 54.13 -7.54 -71.84
CA HIS A 6 53.08 -7.71 -72.86
C HIS A 6 51.86 -8.58 -72.53
N ALA A 7 50.62 -8.23 -72.88
CA ALA A 7 50.08 -7.09 -73.63
C ALA A 7 48.57 -6.93 -73.35
N THR A 8 48.10 -5.69 -73.39
CA THR A 8 46.74 -5.20 -73.69
C THR A 8 46.32 -5.61 -75.15
N PRO A 9 45.21 -5.17 -75.79
CA PRO A 9 44.00 -4.42 -75.36
C PRO A 9 42.68 -4.86 -76.09
N VAL A 10 41.61 -4.01 -76.04
CA VAL A 10 40.61 -3.75 -77.12
C VAL A 10 39.36 -4.69 -77.14
N LEU A 11 38.07 -4.33 -77.32
CA LEU A 11 37.30 -3.20 -77.89
C LEU A 11 35.81 -3.26 -77.41
N GLU A 12 35.14 -2.09 -77.37
CA GLU A 12 33.73 -1.76 -77.74
C GLU A 12 32.53 -2.58 -77.16
N THR A 13 31.33 -2.04 -76.90
CA THR A 13 30.59 -0.93 -77.55
C THR A 13 29.42 -0.42 -76.65
N GLU A 14 29.02 0.84 -76.89
CA GLU A 14 27.66 1.43 -76.77
C GLU A 14 27.08 1.79 -75.38
N ALA A 15 27.03 3.08 -75.02
CA ALA A 15 26.03 4.11 -75.38
C ALA A 15 24.73 4.00 -74.55
N ALA A 16 24.62 4.77 -73.46
CA ALA A 16 24.00 6.11 -73.40
C ALA A 16 22.46 6.08 -73.28
N THR A 17 21.93 6.48 -72.12
CA THR A 17 20.99 7.61 -71.99
C THR A 17 20.60 7.89 -70.52
N ASN A 18 21.01 9.09 -70.09
CA ASN A 18 20.43 10.00 -69.10
C ASN A 18 19.27 9.50 -68.20
N GLY A 19 19.59 9.29 -66.93
CA GLY A 19 18.61 9.38 -65.84
C GLY A 19 18.44 10.85 -65.38
N PRO A 20 17.25 11.26 -64.92
CA PRO A 20 17.09 12.55 -64.28
C PRO A 20 17.54 12.47 -62.81
N THR A 21 18.43 13.40 -62.45
CA THR A 21 18.75 13.84 -61.09
C THR A 21 17.55 14.63 -60.55
N GLN A 22 16.92 14.25 -59.42
CA GLN A 22 17.14 14.70 -58.03
C GLN A 22 15.83 14.38 -57.23
N PRO A 23 15.75 14.52 -55.89
CA PRO A 23 16.80 14.45 -54.87
C PRO A 23 16.45 13.56 -53.65
N ASN A 24 17.52 13.19 -52.93
CA ASN A 24 17.63 12.88 -51.50
C ASN A 24 16.39 12.96 -50.59
N THR A 25 16.09 11.86 -49.89
CA THR A 25 16.02 11.85 -48.41
C THR A 25 16.36 10.44 -47.90
N PRO A 26 17.34 10.26 -46.98
CA PRO A 26 17.83 8.96 -46.59
C PRO A 26 17.11 8.39 -45.35
N GLY A 27 16.87 7.08 -45.40
CA GLY A 27 17.19 6.18 -44.30
C GLY A 27 16.09 5.95 -43.27
N GLN A 28 15.33 4.87 -43.48
CA GLN A 28 14.74 4.05 -42.42
C GLN A 28 15.64 4.03 -41.18
N LYS A 29 15.16 4.57 -40.06
CA LYS A 29 15.70 4.27 -38.73
C LYS A 29 14.71 3.40 -38.00
N GLN A 30 15.25 2.29 -37.52
CA GLN A 30 14.60 1.21 -36.84
C GLN A 30 13.71 1.72 -35.70
N ALA A 31 12.50 1.19 -35.63
CA ALA A 31 11.62 1.34 -34.48
C ALA A 31 12.27 0.66 -33.27
N ALA A 32 13.02 1.44 -32.48
CA ALA A 32 13.42 1.04 -31.15
C ALA A 32 12.18 1.13 -30.25
N LEU A 33 11.61 -0.03 -29.97
CA LEU A 33 10.52 -0.24 -29.05
C LEU A 33 11.02 0.08 -27.63
N VAL A 34 10.80 1.33 -27.19
CA VAL A 34 10.99 1.71 -25.79
C VAL A 34 9.79 1.17 -25.03
N VAL A 35 9.99 0.05 -24.34
CA VAL A 35 9.09 -0.45 -23.30
C VAL A 35 9.13 0.57 -22.15
N ALA A 36 8.31 1.62 -22.26
CA ALA A 36 7.99 2.49 -21.15
C ALA A 36 7.01 1.70 -20.25
N GLY A 37 7.52 1.27 -19.09
CA GLY A 37 6.80 0.45 -18.14
C GLY A 37 5.48 1.07 -17.72
N ILE A 38 4.39 0.40 -18.08
CA ILE A 38 3.08 0.55 -17.43
C ILE A 38 3.21 -0.12 -16.06
N ALA A 39 3.63 0.65 -15.07
CA ALA A 39 3.53 0.29 -13.65
C ALA A 39 2.63 1.33 -12.97
N PHE A 40 1.36 1.38 -13.35
CA PHE A 40 0.37 2.25 -12.71
C PHE A 40 -0.91 1.53 -12.25
N ALA A 41 -0.87 0.21 -12.10
CA ALA A 41 -2.06 -0.56 -11.71
C ALA A 41 -1.82 -1.51 -10.54
N VAL A 42 -1.54 -0.99 -9.33
CA VAL A 42 -1.63 -1.79 -8.09
C VAL A 42 -2.25 -1.04 -6.88
N VAL A 43 -2.43 0.28 -6.92
CA VAL A 43 -2.76 1.01 -5.66
C VAL A 43 -4.23 0.95 -5.24
N THR A 44 -5.19 0.70 -6.14
CA THR A 44 -6.62 0.73 -5.79
C THR A 44 -7.08 -0.49 -4.96
N GLY A 45 -6.40 -1.64 -5.05
CA GLY A 45 -6.75 -2.83 -4.26
C GLY A 45 -5.80 -3.13 -3.10
N ALA A 46 -4.56 -2.65 -3.15
CA ALA A 46 -3.53 -3.00 -2.16
C ALA A 46 -3.64 -2.24 -0.84
N VAL A 47 -4.11 -0.98 -0.86
CA VAL A 47 -4.15 -0.16 0.36
C VAL A 47 -5.19 -0.66 1.36
N LEU A 48 -6.32 -1.21 0.90
CA LEU A 48 -7.28 -1.86 1.81
C LEU A 48 -6.75 -3.20 2.37
N MET A 49 -5.86 -3.87 1.64
CA MET A 49 -5.31 -5.19 2.00
C MET A 49 -4.05 -5.14 2.89
N GLN A 50 -3.27 -4.05 2.82
CA GLN A 50 -2.12 -3.85 3.71
C GLN A 50 -2.55 -3.65 5.17
N PHE A 51 -3.78 -3.21 5.44
CA PHE A 51 -4.33 -3.13 6.81
C PHE A 51 -4.92 -4.45 7.32
N LEU A 52 -5.04 -5.50 6.50
CA LEU A 52 -5.65 -6.79 6.86
C LEU A 52 -4.66 -7.96 6.89
N SER A 53 -3.39 -7.72 6.56
CA SER A 53 -2.37 -8.78 6.53
C SER A 53 -1.59 -8.77 7.86
N GLY A 54 -2.07 -9.53 8.84
CA GLY A 54 -1.30 -9.84 10.05
C GLY A 54 0.01 -10.54 9.68
N GLU A 55 1.13 -10.04 10.21
CA GLU A 55 2.46 -10.62 10.04
C GLU A 55 2.47 -12.11 10.37
N GLN A 56 2.91 -12.94 9.42
CA GLN A 56 3.17 -14.36 9.66
C GLN A 56 4.42 -14.50 10.54
N GLY A 57 4.20 -14.68 11.84
CA GLY A 57 5.23 -15.13 12.76
C GLY A 57 5.57 -16.60 12.47
N THR A 58 6.78 -16.84 11.98
CA THR A 58 7.43 -18.15 11.98
C THR A 58 7.68 -18.59 13.42
N ALA A 59 6.84 -19.48 13.95
CA ALA A 59 7.06 -20.10 15.24
C ALA A 59 7.81 -21.43 15.08
N ALA A 60 9.02 -21.46 15.63
CA ALA A 60 9.86 -22.64 15.77
C ALA A 60 9.22 -23.67 16.71
N GLU A 61 9.40 -24.94 16.35
CA GLU A 61 8.97 -26.11 17.08
C GLU A 61 9.82 -26.31 18.34
N GLN A 62 9.18 -26.28 19.51
CA GLN A 62 9.73 -26.85 20.74
C GLN A 62 8.71 -27.80 21.36
N ALA A 63 9.02 -29.08 21.24
CA ALA A 63 8.32 -30.17 21.90
C ALA A 63 8.66 -30.17 23.40
N THR A 64 7.63 -30.08 24.24
CA THR A 64 7.67 -30.63 25.60
C THR A 64 6.37 -31.33 25.91
N SER A 65 6.49 -32.65 26.06
CA SER A 65 5.48 -33.57 26.54
C SER A 65 5.07 -33.24 27.97
N ALA A 66 3.78 -33.06 28.22
CA ALA A 66 3.22 -33.13 29.57
C ALA A 66 1.86 -33.84 29.53
N THR A 67 1.87 -35.06 30.05
CA THR A 67 0.70 -35.90 30.30
C THR A 67 -0.17 -35.26 31.38
N ALA A 68 -1.45 -35.00 31.09
CA ALA A 68 -2.43 -34.65 32.12
C ALA A 68 -3.74 -35.41 31.86
N THR A 69 -3.99 -36.38 32.73
CA THR A 69 -5.22 -37.19 32.82
C THR A 69 -6.38 -36.30 33.27
N VAL A 70 -7.45 -36.21 32.48
CA VAL A 70 -8.69 -35.52 32.89
C VAL A 70 -9.82 -36.52 33.08
N LYS A 71 -10.32 -36.55 34.31
CA LYS A 71 -11.49 -37.30 34.77
C LYS A 71 -12.76 -36.76 34.11
N THR A 72 -13.64 -37.69 33.77
CA THR A 72 -14.99 -37.50 33.26
C THR A 72 -15.86 -36.68 34.22
N GLY A 73 -16.41 -35.58 33.72
CA GLY A 73 -17.44 -34.77 34.36
C GLY A 73 -18.46 -34.35 33.32
N THR A 74 -19.58 -35.08 33.27
CA THR A 74 -20.70 -34.90 32.36
C THR A 74 -21.49 -33.63 32.72
N ALA A 75 -21.45 -32.61 31.86
CA ALA A 75 -22.56 -31.67 31.61
C ALA A 75 -22.13 -30.67 30.51
N ALA A 76 -22.40 -30.99 29.25
CA ALA A 76 -22.41 -30.01 28.17
C ALA A 76 -23.65 -30.22 27.32
N SER A 77 -24.51 -29.21 27.31
CA SER A 77 -25.70 -29.12 26.50
C SER A 77 -25.26 -29.02 25.02
N ASN A 78 -25.34 -30.12 24.28
CA ASN A 78 -25.01 -30.17 22.86
C ASN A 78 -26.08 -29.42 22.05
N SER A 79 -25.83 -28.16 21.77
CA SER A 79 -26.40 -27.48 20.60
C SER A 79 -25.37 -27.57 19.49
N ALA A 80 -25.30 -28.74 18.84
CA ALA A 80 -24.46 -28.90 17.66
C ALA A 80 -25.00 -27.98 16.55
N THR A 81 -24.19 -27.00 16.13
CA THR A 81 -24.49 -26.17 14.97
C THR A 81 -24.76 -27.09 13.77
N PRO A 82 -25.84 -26.88 12.99
CA PRO A 82 -26.14 -27.73 11.86
C PRO A 82 -24.99 -27.70 10.85
N ARG A 83 -24.47 -28.88 10.50
CA ARG A 83 -23.46 -29.02 9.44
C ARG A 83 -23.98 -28.41 8.13
N PRO A 84 -23.13 -27.72 7.34
CA PRO A 84 -23.51 -27.20 6.04
C PRO A 84 -24.13 -28.27 5.13
N THR A 85 -25.20 -27.90 4.42
CA THR A 85 -25.90 -28.79 3.49
C THR A 85 -24.96 -29.27 2.40
N GLY A 86 -24.91 -30.58 2.16
CA GLY A 86 -24.04 -31.20 1.14
C GLY A 86 -22.64 -31.58 1.61
N VAL A 87 -22.27 -31.29 2.86
CA VAL A 87 -20.99 -31.75 3.43
C VAL A 87 -21.21 -33.07 4.21
N PRO A 88 -20.48 -34.16 3.90
CA PRO A 88 -20.61 -35.42 4.64
C PRO A 88 -20.06 -35.29 6.07
N PHE A 89 -20.56 -36.13 6.99
CA PHE A 89 -20.02 -36.15 8.36
C PHE A 89 -18.59 -36.69 8.42
N TYR A 90 -18.34 -37.77 7.68
CA TYR A 90 -17.03 -38.38 7.56
C TYR A 90 -16.37 -37.83 6.30
N LEU A 91 -15.23 -37.16 6.47
CA LEU A 91 -14.54 -36.46 5.39
C LEU A 91 -13.41 -37.30 4.78
N ALA A 92 -12.74 -38.10 5.61
CA ALA A 92 -11.66 -38.98 5.17
C ALA A 92 -11.52 -40.20 6.09
N LYS A 93 -10.84 -41.25 5.59
CA LYS A 93 -10.41 -42.41 6.37
C LYS A 93 -8.93 -42.67 6.11
N VAL A 94 -8.14 -42.75 7.18
CA VAL A 94 -6.70 -43.04 7.13
C VAL A 94 -6.46 -44.34 7.87
N GLY A 95 -6.21 -45.43 7.14
CA GLY A 95 -6.15 -46.77 7.73
C GLY A 95 -7.49 -47.14 8.37
N ASN A 96 -7.50 -47.26 9.71
CA ASN A 96 -8.70 -47.55 10.49
C ASN A 96 -9.34 -46.32 11.16
N GLU A 97 -8.71 -45.16 11.06
CA GLU A 97 -9.17 -43.94 11.71
C GLU A 97 -10.02 -43.09 10.75
N VAL A 98 -11.14 -42.57 11.22
CA VAL A 98 -12.06 -41.76 10.42
C VAL A 98 -11.97 -40.33 10.89
N ILE A 99 -11.74 -39.41 9.96
CA ILE A 99 -11.69 -37.96 10.20
C ILE A 99 -13.09 -37.42 9.95
N ASN A 100 -13.69 -36.83 10.97
CA ASN A 100 -15.05 -36.27 10.87
C ASN A 100 -15.02 -34.75 10.66
N TYR A 101 -16.19 -34.19 10.35
CA TYR A 101 -16.36 -32.76 10.10
C TYR A 101 -16.00 -31.90 11.32
N ASP A 102 -16.35 -32.32 12.52
CA ASP A 102 -16.16 -31.54 13.75
C ASP A 102 -14.66 -31.43 14.08
N ASP A 103 -13.87 -32.50 13.85
CA ASP A 103 -12.42 -32.50 14.00
C ASP A 103 -11.77 -31.45 13.06
N VAL A 104 -12.17 -31.48 11.78
CA VAL A 104 -11.65 -30.53 10.79
C VAL A 104 -12.14 -29.11 11.07
N GLN A 105 -13.39 -28.95 11.53
CA GLN A 105 -13.96 -27.65 11.88
C GLN A 105 -13.21 -27.01 13.04
N LYS A 106 -12.91 -27.78 14.09
CA LYS A 106 -12.15 -27.32 15.26
C LYS A 106 -10.77 -26.83 14.84
N GLU A 107 -10.01 -27.65 14.11
CA GLU A 107 -8.68 -27.29 13.60
C GLU A 107 -8.72 -26.06 12.68
N THR A 108 -9.74 -25.97 11.83
CA THR A 108 -9.95 -24.80 10.95
C THR A 108 -10.22 -23.54 11.77
N PHE A 109 -11.06 -23.63 12.81
CA PHE A 109 -11.36 -22.51 13.69
C PHE A 109 -10.13 -22.07 14.50
N GLU A 110 -9.32 -23.01 14.99
CA GLU A 110 -8.08 -22.69 15.71
C GLU A 110 -7.06 -21.96 14.82
N ARG A 111 -6.99 -22.31 13.53
CA ARG A 111 -6.07 -21.66 12.57
C ARG A 111 -6.58 -20.32 12.03
N TYR A 112 -7.85 -20.25 11.66
CA TYR A 112 -8.40 -19.13 10.88
C TYR A 112 -9.53 -18.37 11.57
N GLY A 113 -9.97 -18.82 12.75
CA GLY A 113 -11.15 -18.28 13.44
C GLY A 113 -11.04 -16.79 13.74
N ASN A 114 -9.86 -16.33 14.20
CA ASN A 114 -9.61 -14.91 14.47
C ASN A 114 -9.74 -14.05 13.21
N GLU A 115 -9.08 -14.43 12.11
CA GLU A 115 -9.11 -13.70 10.83
C GLU A 115 -10.53 -13.66 10.25
N VAL A 116 -11.24 -14.78 10.29
CA VAL A 116 -12.62 -14.87 9.82
C VAL A 116 -13.56 -14.03 10.68
N LEU A 117 -13.39 -14.06 12.01
CA LEU A 117 -14.18 -13.24 12.92
C LEU A 117 -13.96 -11.75 12.66
N GLU A 118 -12.71 -11.30 12.49
CA GLU A 118 -12.39 -9.91 12.19
C GLU A 118 -13.07 -9.43 10.90
N LYS A 119 -13.04 -10.24 9.83
CA LYS A 119 -13.76 -9.93 8.58
C LYS A 119 -15.27 -9.82 8.80
N ILE A 120 -15.85 -10.71 9.61
CA ILE A 120 -17.29 -10.66 9.94
C ILE A 120 -17.62 -9.41 10.75
N VAL A 121 -16.80 -9.06 11.74
CA VAL A 121 -16.96 -7.85 12.58
C VAL A 121 -16.91 -6.59 11.71
N ASN A 122 -15.88 -6.46 10.86
CA ASN A 122 -15.74 -5.33 9.95
C ASN A 122 -16.95 -5.20 9.02
N ARG A 123 -17.45 -6.32 8.48
CA ARG A 123 -18.69 -6.30 7.68
C ARG A 123 -19.91 -5.87 8.52
N LYS A 124 -20.04 -6.34 9.76
CA LYS A 124 -21.15 -5.97 10.65
C LYS A 124 -21.16 -4.48 10.99
N ILE A 125 -19.99 -3.88 11.20
CA ILE A 125 -19.83 -2.43 11.39
C ILE A 125 -20.40 -1.68 10.18
N ILE A 126 -20.02 -2.11 8.97
CA ILE A 126 -20.49 -1.48 7.72
C ILE A 126 -22.00 -1.69 7.52
N GLU A 127 -22.51 -2.90 7.76
CA GLU A 127 -23.94 -3.21 7.69
C GLU A 127 -24.76 -2.30 8.61
N GLN A 128 -24.31 -2.10 9.86
CA GLN A 128 -24.97 -1.22 10.83
C GLN A 128 -24.95 0.25 10.38
N ALA A 129 -23.81 0.72 9.87
CA ALA A 129 -23.71 2.08 9.33
C ALA A 129 -24.62 2.31 8.11
N CYS A 130 -24.68 1.33 7.20
CA CYS A 130 -25.59 1.36 6.07
C CYS A 130 -27.06 1.43 6.51
N GLN A 131 -27.45 0.63 7.51
CA GLN A 131 -28.80 0.67 8.07
C GLN A 131 -29.13 2.03 8.69
N ALA A 132 -28.21 2.58 9.50
CA ALA A 132 -28.40 3.88 10.15
C ALA A 132 -28.52 5.04 9.14
N SER A 133 -27.78 4.98 8.04
CA SER A 133 -27.78 5.99 6.98
C SER A 133 -28.77 5.70 5.84
N SER A 134 -29.60 4.66 5.94
CA SER A 134 -30.51 4.21 4.88
C SER A 134 -29.81 3.97 3.52
N VAL A 135 -28.56 3.51 3.56
CA VAL A 135 -27.77 3.16 2.37
C VAL A 135 -27.92 1.68 2.08
N SER A 136 -28.21 1.33 0.83
CA SER A 136 -28.28 -0.06 0.37
C SER A 136 -27.39 -0.30 -0.85
N VAL A 137 -26.77 -1.47 -0.94
CA VAL A 137 -26.05 -1.96 -2.12
C VAL A 137 -26.81 -3.16 -2.68
N SER A 138 -27.21 -3.07 -3.94
CA SER A 138 -27.97 -4.10 -4.64
C SER A 138 -27.04 -5.11 -5.33
N ILE A 139 -27.56 -6.31 -5.63
CA ILE A 139 -26.82 -7.35 -6.36
C ILE A 139 -26.39 -6.86 -7.76
N PRO A 140 -27.24 -6.19 -8.56
CA PRO A 140 -26.82 -5.66 -9.86
C PRO A 140 -25.63 -4.70 -9.78
N GLU A 141 -25.56 -3.87 -8.75
CA GLU A 141 -24.42 -2.95 -8.54
C GLU A 141 -23.13 -3.72 -8.27
N VAL A 142 -23.19 -4.78 -7.45
CA VAL A 142 -22.04 -5.66 -7.18
C VAL A 142 -21.57 -6.34 -8.46
N GLU A 143 -22.48 -6.88 -9.27
CA GLU A 143 -22.14 -7.53 -10.55
C GLU A 143 -21.54 -6.54 -11.54
N GLN A 144 -22.10 -5.33 -11.63
CA GLN A 144 -21.61 -4.29 -12.52
C GLN A 144 -20.20 -3.85 -12.15
N GLU A 145 -19.93 -3.66 -10.85
CA GLU A 145 -18.61 -3.29 -10.37
C GLU A 145 -17.57 -4.39 -10.65
N ILE A 146 -17.95 -5.66 -10.48
CA ILE A 146 -17.10 -6.80 -10.85
C ILE A 146 -16.75 -6.77 -12.34
N ASN A 147 -17.73 -6.52 -13.21
CA ASN A 147 -17.49 -6.45 -14.65
C ASN A 147 -16.54 -5.29 -15.00
N LYS A 148 -16.73 -4.13 -14.36
CA LYS A 148 -15.87 -2.97 -14.54
C LYS A 148 -14.43 -3.28 -14.15
N ILE A 149 -14.21 -3.86 -12.97
CA ILE A 149 -12.87 -4.24 -12.50
C ILE A 149 -12.25 -5.26 -13.45
N ALA A 150 -12.98 -6.29 -13.87
CA ALA A 150 -12.46 -7.29 -14.80
C ALA A 150 -12.00 -6.65 -16.13
N GLN A 151 -12.77 -5.68 -16.65
CA GLN A 151 -12.41 -4.94 -17.86
C GLN A 151 -11.16 -4.08 -17.71
N GLU A 152 -10.91 -3.49 -16.54
CA GLU A 152 -9.67 -2.75 -16.26
C GLU A 152 -8.43 -3.66 -16.38
N PHE A 153 -8.59 -4.97 -16.18
CA PHE A 153 -7.55 -5.98 -16.38
C PHE A 153 -7.62 -6.68 -17.75
N ASN A 154 -8.47 -6.22 -18.67
CA ASN A 154 -8.73 -6.85 -19.97
C ASN A 154 -9.19 -8.31 -19.87
N LEU A 155 -9.94 -8.65 -18.82
CA LEU A 155 -10.50 -9.97 -18.57
C LEU A 155 -12.02 -9.92 -18.58
N ASP A 156 -12.67 -11.01 -18.99
CA ASP A 156 -14.08 -11.20 -18.67
C ASP A 156 -14.25 -11.66 -17.21
N ARG A 157 -15.49 -11.56 -16.71
CA ARG A 157 -15.83 -11.89 -15.33
C ARG A 157 -15.43 -13.32 -14.92
N ASN A 158 -15.55 -14.31 -15.79
CA ASN A 158 -15.28 -15.70 -15.40
C ASN A 158 -13.77 -15.90 -15.24
N ASN A 159 -12.99 -15.42 -16.20
CA ASN A 159 -11.53 -15.48 -16.12
C ASN A 159 -10.99 -14.66 -14.93
N TRP A 160 -11.58 -13.50 -14.66
CA TRP A 160 -11.27 -12.71 -13.46
C TRP A 160 -11.49 -13.50 -12.16
N MET A 161 -12.64 -14.16 -12.03
CA MET A 161 -12.96 -14.96 -10.84
C MET A 161 -12.05 -16.18 -10.68
N GLN A 162 -11.70 -16.85 -11.78
CA GLN A 162 -10.76 -17.98 -11.76
C GLN A 162 -9.37 -17.53 -11.33
N MET A 163 -8.89 -16.39 -11.84
CA MET A 163 -7.61 -15.79 -11.43
C MET A 163 -7.61 -15.49 -9.94
N LEU A 164 -8.66 -14.82 -9.42
CA LEU A 164 -8.78 -14.53 -7.98
C LEU A 164 -8.82 -15.79 -7.12
N GLN A 165 -9.47 -16.86 -7.60
CA GLN A 165 -9.50 -18.12 -6.87
C GLN A 165 -8.13 -18.80 -6.87
N ALA A 166 -7.39 -18.77 -7.98
CA ALA A 166 -6.06 -19.35 -8.09
C ALA A 166 -5.02 -18.60 -7.26
N GLU A 167 -5.03 -17.26 -7.31
CA GLU A 167 -4.02 -16.44 -6.64
C GLU A 167 -4.34 -16.17 -5.17
N ARG A 168 -5.62 -16.06 -4.81
CA ARG A 168 -6.05 -15.60 -3.48
C ARG A 168 -6.96 -16.58 -2.74
N GLY A 169 -7.30 -17.72 -3.35
CA GLY A 169 -8.19 -18.70 -2.75
C GLY A 169 -9.62 -18.22 -2.51
N LEU A 170 -10.03 -17.10 -3.13
CA LEU A 170 -11.35 -16.50 -2.93
C LEU A 170 -12.39 -17.13 -3.87
N THR A 171 -13.47 -17.65 -3.31
CA THR A 171 -14.64 -18.06 -4.09
C THR A 171 -15.39 -16.82 -4.61
N PRO A 172 -16.20 -16.96 -5.69
CA PRO A 172 -17.00 -15.85 -6.21
C PRO A 172 -17.93 -15.22 -5.17
N LEU A 173 -18.49 -16.02 -4.26
CA LEU A 173 -19.36 -15.53 -3.19
C LEU A 173 -18.58 -14.74 -2.13
N GLN A 174 -17.41 -15.25 -1.72
CA GLN A 174 -16.54 -14.53 -0.78
C GLN A 174 -16.07 -13.21 -1.38
N TYR A 175 -15.67 -13.19 -2.66
CA TYR A 175 -15.24 -11.95 -3.32
C TYR A 175 -16.36 -10.90 -3.36
N LYS A 176 -17.58 -11.31 -3.75
CA LYS A 176 -18.76 -10.43 -3.73
C LYS A 176 -19.03 -9.88 -2.33
N ARG A 177 -19.06 -10.75 -1.33
CA ARG A 177 -19.50 -10.45 0.04
C ARG A 177 -18.46 -9.71 0.87
N ASP A 178 -17.18 -10.07 0.72
CA ASP A 178 -16.10 -9.65 1.62
C ASP A 178 -15.17 -8.62 0.98
N VAL A 179 -15.28 -8.38 -0.34
CA VAL A 179 -14.47 -7.38 -1.05
C VAL A 179 -15.34 -6.33 -1.73
N ILE A 180 -16.20 -6.75 -2.67
CA ILE A 180 -16.94 -5.79 -3.51
C ILE A 180 -18.05 -5.08 -2.73
N TRP A 181 -18.85 -5.82 -1.97
CA TRP A 181 -19.96 -5.24 -1.21
C TRP A 181 -19.47 -4.20 -0.16
N PRO A 182 -18.46 -4.50 0.69
CA PRO A 182 -17.93 -3.51 1.63
C PRO A 182 -17.38 -2.26 0.93
N MET A 183 -16.67 -2.43 -0.19
CA MET A 183 -16.14 -1.32 -0.97
C MET A 183 -17.26 -0.40 -1.47
N LEU A 184 -18.32 -0.96 -2.08
CA LEU A 184 -19.46 -0.19 -2.57
C LEU A 184 -20.25 0.47 -1.44
N ALA A 185 -20.45 -0.25 -0.33
CA ALA A 185 -21.15 0.26 0.85
C ALA A 185 -20.43 1.46 1.45
N LEU A 186 -19.12 1.35 1.69
CA LEU A 186 -18.29 2.44 2.20
C LEU A 186 -18.23 3.61 1.22
N LYS A 187 -18.11 3.36 -0.08
CA LYS A 187 -18.13 4.41 -1.10
C LYS A 187 -19.44 5.21 -1.08
N LYS A 188 -20.57 4.54 -0.89
CA LYS A 188 -21.87 5.22 -0.74
C LYS A 188 -21.97 5.98 0.58
N LEU A 189 -21.45 5.42 1.68
CA LEU A 189 -21.42 6.08 3.00
C LEU A 189 -20.51 7.32 3.02
N ALA A 190 -19.40 7.31 2.30
CA ALA A 190 -18.50 8.45 2.16
C ALA A 190 -19.09 9.59 1.32
N GLY A 191 -20.09 9.30 0.49
CA GLY A 191 -20.66 10.23 -0.48
C GLY A 191 -19.85 10.33 -1.77
N THR A 192 -20.48 10.84 -2.82
CA THR A 192 -19.87 10.97 -4.16
C THR A 192 -19.42 12.38 -4.51
N ASP A 193 -19.72 13.36 -3.65
CA ASP A 193 -19.42 14.77 -3.87
C ASP A 193 -18.00 15.07 -3.42
N VAL A 194 -17.08 14.78 -4.32
CA VAL A 194 -15.68 15.19 -4.18
C VAL A 194 -15.53 16.55 -4.86
N ASN A 195 -15.25 17.58 -4.07
CA ASN A 195 -14.81 18.86 -4.61
C ASN A 195 -13.34 18.78 -5.01
N VAL A 196 -13.07 19.01 -6.30
CA VAL A 196 -11.72 19.12 -6.84
C VAL A 196 -11.45 20.61 -7.04
N SER A 197 -10.55 21.16 -6.22
CA SER A 197 -10.13 22.55 -6.33
C SER A 197 -9.03 22.70 -7.39
N ASP A 198 -8.84 23.93 -7.88
CA ASP A 198 -7.72 24.24 -8.78
C ASP A 198 -6.36 24.03 -8.09
N GLU A 199 -6.29 24.17 -6.77
CA GLU A 199 -5.09 23.88 -5.98
C GLU A 199 -4.76 22.39 -6.02
N ASP A 200 -5.74 21.50 -5.83
CA ASP A 200 -5.54 20.04 -5.96
C ASP A 200 -4.98 19.69 -7.34
N VAL A 201 -5.55 20.29 -8.39
CA VAL A 201 -5.12 20.08 -9.79
C VAL A 201 -3.68 20.54 -9.98
N GLN A 202 -3.32 21.69 -9.42
CA GLN A 202 -1.96 22.21 -9.50
C GLN A 202 -0.96 21.34 -8.75
N GLU A 203 -1.28 20.89 -7.53
CA GLU A 203 -0.42 20.01 -6.75
C GLU A 203 -0.17 18.68 -7.46
N VAL A 204 -1.21 18.03 -7.96
CA VAL A 204 -1.08 16.77 -8.70
C VAL A 204 -0.32 16.96 -10.01
N PHE A 205 -0.53 18.08 -10.70
CA PHE A 205 0.27 18.38 -11.89
C PHE A 205 1.76 18.52 -11.56
N ILE A 206 2.11 19.24 -10.49
CA ILE A 206 3.50 19.37 -10.05
C ILE A 206 4.06 18.02 -9.59
N ARG A 207 3.25 17.19 -8.91
CA ARG A 207 3.63 15.85 -8.43
C ARG A 207 4.01 14.94 -9.59
N ASP A 208 3.15 14.89 -10.60
CA ASP A 208 3.22 13.86 -11.63
C ASP A 208 4.12 14.32 -12.80
N PHE A 209 4.02 15.60 -13.18
CA PHE A 209 4.71 16.18 -14.35
C PHE A 209 5.79 17.21 -14.02
N GLY A 210 5.80 17.76 -12.80
CA GLY A 210 6.75 18.79 -12.40
C GLY A 210 8.22 18.33 -12.34
N PRO A 211 9.16 19.27 -12.22
CA PRO A 211 10.58 18.97 -12.12
C PRO A 211 10.86 18.20 -10.83
N ARG A 212 11.69 17.17 -10.90
CA ARG A 212 12.09 16.32 -9.76
C ARG A 212 13.55 16.58 -9.42
N VAL A 213 13.89 16.53 -8.14
CA VAL A 213 15.27 16.70 -7.67
C VAL A 213 16.01 15.38 -7.81
N LYS A 214 17.08 15.37 -8.62
CA LYS A 214 18.03 14.25 -8.64
C LYS A 214 18.92 14.39 -7.42
N ALA A 215 18.95 13.38 -6.55
CA ALA A 215 19.72 13.45 -5.32
C ALA A 215 20.32 12.09 -4.97
N LYS A 216 21.37 12.14 -4.16
CA LYS A 216 21.89 11.01 -3.40
C LYS A 216 21.50 11.14 -1.94
N MET A 217 21.36 10.00 -1.26
CA MET A 217 20.89 9.91 0.11
C MET A 217 21.87 9.12 0.99
N ILE A 218 22.07 9.62 2.21
CA ILE A 218 22.61 8.84 3.33
C ILE A 218 21.55 8.79 4.42
N MET A 219 21.20 7.59 4.88
CA MET A 219 20.29 7.41 6.00
C MET A 219 21.04 6.89 7.21
N SER A 220 20.67 7.36 8.41
CA SER A 220 21.15 6.86 9.69
C SER A 220 19.99 6.62 10.66
N ASP A 221 20.18 5.68 11.58
CA ASP A 221 19.29 5.41 12.73
C ASP A 221 19.69 6.21 13.99
N ASN A 222 20.82 6.89 13.95
CA ASN A 222 21.40 7.57 15.11
C ASN A 222 21.84 8.99 14.76
N TYR A 223 21.37 9.98 15.53
CA TYR A 223 21.68 11.39 15.28
C TYR A 223 23.17 11.71 15.35
N ARG A 224 23.90 11.15 16.34
CA ARG A 224 25.33 11.41 16.50
C ARG A 224 26.10 10.93 15.27
N ARG A 225 25.80 9.71 14.80
CA ARG A 225 26.39 9.16 13.58
C ARG A 225 26.00 9.99 12.35
N ALA A 226 24.73 10.39 12.23
CA ALA A 226 24.29 11.29 11.16
C ALA A 226 25.07 12.60 11.15
N ASN A 227 25.30 13.20 12.32
CA ASN A 227 26.05 14.44 12.46
C ASN A 227 27.54 14.28 12.08
N GLU A 228 28.19 13.19 12.49
CA GLU A 228 29.57 12.89 12.08
C GLU A 228 29.69 12.73 10.56
N ILE A 229 28.75 12.01 9.94
CA ILE A 229 28.73 11.84 8.48
C ILE A 229 28.45 13.16 7.78
N TRP A 230 27.49 13.95 8.28
CA TRP A 230 27.13 15.25 7.73
C TRP A 230 28.31 16.22 7.74
N GLN A 231 29.09 16.26 8.82
CA GLN A 231 30.29 17.10 8.91
C GLN A 231 31.35 16.67 7.88
N GLN A 232 31.60 15.37 7.73
CA GLN A 232 32.54 14.86 6.73
C GLN A 232 32.08 15.17 5.30
N ALA A 233 30.80 14.92 5.01
CA ALA A 233 30.21 15.18 3.71
C ALA A 233 30.19 16.67 3.38
N SER A 234 29.90 17.55 4.35
CA SER A 234 29.90 19.00 4.16
C SER A 234 31.31 19.56 3.93
N ALA A 235 32.32 18.99 4.59
CA ALA A 235 33.71 19.38 4.39
C ALA A 235 34.27 18.90 3.04
N ARG A 236 33.84 17.71 2.59
CA ARG A 236 34.26 17.07 1.33
C ARG A 236 33.08 16.45 0.58
N PRO A 237 32.31 17.25 -0.19
CA PRO A 237 31.13 16.76 -0.91
C PRO A 237 31.40 15.64 -1.93
N GLU A 238 32.64 15.52 -2.40
CA GLU A 238 33.14 14.45 -3.27
C GLU A 238 33.22 13.08 -2.58
N ASP A 239 33.24 13.03 -1.25
CA ASP A 239 33.25 11.78 -0.47
C ASP A 239 31.83 11.20 -0.26
N PHE A 240 30.79 11.91 -0.67
CA PHE A 240 29.40 11.57 -0.32
C PHE A 240 29.01 10.14 -0.71
N GLU A 241 29.39 9.70 -1.91
CA GLU A 241 29.14 8.37 -2.46
C GLU A 241 29.79 7.28 -1.61
N ARG A 242 31.05 7.51 -1.21
CA ARG A 242 31.79 6.60 -0.33
C ARG A 242 31.16 6.54 1.06
N LEU A 243 30.83 7.70 1.64
CA LEU A 243 30.15 7.81 2.94
C LEU A 243 28.77 7.11 2.91
N ALA A 244 28.04 7.22 1.81
CA ALA A 244 26.77 6.51 1.63
C ALA A 244 26.98 4.99 1.66
N ARG A 245 27.96 4.48 0.90
CA ARG A 245 28.28 3.05 0.82
C ARG A 245 28.74 2.47 2.16
N GLU A 246 29.51 3.23 2.92
CA GLU A 246 30.08 2.80 4.20
C GLU A 246 29.08 2.88 5.35
N HIS A 247 28.24 3.92 5.39
CA HIS A 247 27.50 4.28 6.60
C HIS A 247 25.98 4.29 6.47
N SER A 248 25.41 4.31 5.26
CA SER A 248 23.96 4.33 5.11
C SER A 248 23.33 3.05 5.65
N VAL A 249 22.23 3.20 6.40
CA VAL A 249 21.43 2.09 6.93
C VAL A 249 20.30 1.67 5.98
N GLU A 250 20.10 2.40 4.89
CA GLU A 250 19.12 2.06 3.85
C GLU A 250 19.80 1.17 2.80
N PRO A 251 19.45 -0.14 2.70
CA PRO A 251 20.23 -1.12 1.93
C PRO A 251 20.32 -0.83 0.44
N THR A 252 19.23 -0.35 -0.18
CA THR A 252 19.12 -0.22 -1.63
C THR A 252 19.99 0.93 -2.14
N SER A 253 19.84 2.13 -1.59
CA SER A 253 20.66 3.29 -1.93
C SER A 253 22.11 3.09 -1.51
N ARG A 254 22.38 2.46 -0.36
CA ARG A 254 23.75 2.13 0.08
C ARG A 254 24.52 1.33 -0.98
N ALA A 255 23.88 0.30 -1.54
CA ALA A 255 24.49 -0.54 -2.58
C ALA A 255 24.73 0.21 -3.90
N MET A 256 24.04 1.34 -4.11
CA MET A 256 24.12 2.17 -5.32
C MET A 256 24.73 3.56 -5.04
N ASP A 257 25.68 3.66 -4.11
CA ASP A 257 26.40 4.91 -3.81
C ASP A 257 25.48 6.08 -3.42
N GLY A 258 24.45 5.77 -2.64
CA GLY A 258 23.41 6.70 -2.22
C GLY A 258 22.38 7.04 -3.28
N GLN A 259 22.38 6.42 -4.47
CA GLN A 259 21.38 6.73 -5.49
C GLN A 259 19.97 6.39 -5.02
N ILE A 260 19.06 7.34 -5.23
CA ILE A 260 17.63 7.19 -5.00
C ILE A 260 16.86 7.65 -6.24
N PRO A 261 15.60 7.18 -6.42
CA PRO A 261 14.72 7.76 -7.43
C PRO A 261 14.58 9.28 -7.27
N PRO A 262 14.44 10.05 -8.36
CA PRO A 262 14.26 11.49 -8.28
C PRO A 262 13.08 11.90 -7.39
N ILE A 263 13.34 12.85 -6.47
CA ILE A 263 12.36 13.32 -5.49
C ILE A 263 11.39 14.29 -6.17
N ARG A 264 10.11 13.95 -6.20
CA ARG A 264 9.02 14.82 -6.66
C ARG A 264 8.43 15.60 -5.48
N MET A 265 7.79 16.74 -5.76
CA MET A 265 6.98 17.44 -4.77
C MET A 265 5.62 16.73 -4.60
N TYR A 266 4.97 16.88 -3.44
CA TYR A 266 3.66 16.28 -3.12
C TYR A 266 3.65 14.74 -3.23
N GLY A 267 4.78 14.09 -2.95
CA GLY A 267 4.96 12.64 -2.98
C GLY A 267 4.62 11.92 -1.68
N GLY A 268 4.31 12.68 -0.61
CA GLY A 268 3.96 12.17 0.72
C GLY A 268 5.10 12.20 1.74
N GLN A 269 6.27 12.72 1.40
CA GLN A 269 7.44 12.85 2.29
C GLN A 269 7.84 14.32 2.44
N GLU A 270 6.91 15.15 2.92
CA GLU A 270 7.00 16.61 2.95
C GLU A 270 8.36 17.14 3.44
N ARG A 271 8.92 16.57 4.52
CA ARG A 271 10.23 17.00 5.06
C ARG A 271 11.39 16.76 4.09
N ILE A 272 11.41 15.63 3.39
CA ILE A 272 12.41 15.31 2.38
C ILE A 272 12.22 16.21 1.15
N GLU A 273 10.98 16.36 0.71
CA GLU A 273 10.63 17.15 -0.47
C GLU A 273 11.03 18.62 -0.28
N GLN A 274 10.61 19.24 0.82
CA GLN A 274 10.96 20.62 1.13
C GLN A 274 12.46 20.83 1.23
N ALA A 275 13.19 19.88 1.85
CA ALA A 275 14.64 19.96 1.95
C ALA A 275 15.29 19.84 0.57
N ALA A 276 14.90 18.83 -0.23
CA ALA A 276 15.46 18.59 -1.56
C ALA A 276 15.23 19.76 -2.52
N PHE A 277 14.03 20.32 -2.55
CA PHE A 277 13.68 21.43 -3.47
C PHE A 277 14.32 22.77 -3.08
N LYS A 278 14.83 22.92 -1.85
CA LYS A 278 15.62 24.08 -1.42
C LYS A 278 17.10 24.00 -1.85
N LEU A 279 17.59 22.81 -2.22
CA LEU A 279 19.00 22.62 -2.60
C LEU A 279 19.31 23.11 -4.01
N ARG A 280 20.47 23.72 -4.15
CA ARG A 280 21.13 23.98 -5.44
C ARG A 280 21.90 22.74 -5.90
N PRO A 281 22.22 22.61 -7.20
CA PRO A 281 23.07 21.53 -7.68
C PRO A 281 24.39 21.47 -6.90
N LYS A 282 24.79 20.25 -6.53
CA LYS A 282 25.97 19.90 -5.71
C LYS A 282 25.89 20.31 -4.23
N GLU A 283 24.79 20.89 -3.78
CA GLU A 283 24.59 21.26 -2.38
C GLU A 283 24.18 20.05 -1.53
N ILE A 284 24.63 20.04 -0.26
CA ILE A 284 24.27 19.03 0.73
C ILE A 284 23.25 19.64 1.69
N SER A 285 22.20 18.89 2.01
CA SER A 285 21.19 19.33 2.97
C SER A 285 21.71 19.35 4.40
N GLY A 286 21.00 20.05 5.28
CA GLY A 286 21.05 19.73 6.71
C GLY A 286 20.54 18.32 6.99
N ILE A 287 20.65 17.89 8.23
CA ILE A 287 20.11 16.60 8.68
C ILE A 287 18.59 16.70 8.76
N ILE A 288 17.90 15.86 8.00
CA ILE A 288 16.44 15.78 7.95
C ILE A 288 16.00 14.67 8.90
N GLU A 289 15.20 15.02 9.90
CA GLU A 289 14.64 14.04 10.84
C GLU A 289 13.31 13.49 10.33
N LEU A 290 13.22 12.16 10.22
CA LEU A 290 12.03 11.41 9.85
C LEU A 290 11.48 10.64 11.06
N PRO A 291 10.26 10.93 11.50
CA PRO A 291 9.61 10.14 12.54
C PRO A 291 9.21 8.76 11.98
N LEU A 292 9.34 7.71 12.79
CA LEU A 292 8.77 6.39 12.54
C LEU A 292 7.67 6.09 13.55
N ALA A 293 6.92 5.00 13.35
CA ALA A 293 5.95 4.54 14.34
C ALA A 293 6.62 4.33 15.72
N GLY A 294 5.98 4.85 16.78
CA GLY A 294 6.55 4.86 18.12
C GLY A 294 7.56 5.99 18.35
N ALA A 295 8.59 5.73 19.16
CA ALA A 295 9.62 6.73 19.51
C ALA A 295 10.86 6.69 18.59
N ALA A 296 10.86 5.84 17.57
CA ALA A 296 11.99 5.67 16.66
C ALA A 296 12.08 6.81 15.63
N LYS A 297 13.31 7.13 15.21
CA LYS A 297 13.59 8.18 14.23
C LYS A 297 14.65 7.72 13.23
N ARG A 298 14.59 8.26 12.01
CA ARG A 298 15.67 8.17 11.01
C ARG A 298 16.17 9.57 10.68
N TYR A 299 17.42 9.64 10.28
CA TYR A 299 18.09 10.88 9.91
C TYR A 299 18.59 10.74 8.49
N VAL A 300 18.28 11.72 7.66
CA VAL A 300 18.57 11.71 6.23
C VAL A 300 19.42 12.92 5.85
N ILE A 301 20.44 12.68 5.04
CA ILE A 301 21.25 13.73 4.43
C ILE A 301 21.15 13.54 2.91
N LEU A 302 20.89 14.62 2.19
CA LEU A 302 20.75 14.63 0.74
C LEU A 302 21.90 15.40 0.10
N LYS A 303 22.35 14.95 -1.07
CA LYS A 303 23.22 15.71 -1.98
C LYS A 303 22.48 15.89 -3.29
N CYS A 304 22.25 17.13 -3.69
CA CYS A 304 21.54 17.44 -4.95
C CYS A 304 22.48 17.28 -6.15
N GLU A 305 22.06 16.55 -7.17
CA GLU A 305 22.78 16.39 -8.44
C GLU A 305 22.18 17.22 -9.57
N GLY A 306 21.07 17.91 -9.32
CA GLY A 306 20.35 18.73 -10.27
C GLY A 306 18.85 18.40 -10.30
N ARG A 307 18.19 18.73 -11.40
CA ARG A 307 16.75 18.49 -11.59
C ARG A 307 16.48 17.74 -12.89
N THR A 308 15.34 17.07 -12.95
CA THR A 308 14.79 16.54 -14.21
C THR A 308 14.12 17.65 -15.00
N GLU A 309 14.06 17.49 -16.31
CA GLU A 309 13.27 18.36 -17.19
C GLU A 309 11.85 17.78 -17.34
N PRO A 310 10.80 18.58 -17.09
CA PRO A 310 9.41 18.17 -17.34
C PRO A 310 9.17 17.84 -18.81
N VAL A 311 8.51 16.70 -19.07
CA VAL A 311 8.08 16.31 -20.43
C VAL A 311 6.77 16.97 -20.80
N VAL A 312 5.86 17.14 -19.83
CA VAL A 312 4.59 17.85 -20.00
C VAL A 312 4.68 19.15 -19.20
N THR A 313 4.50 20.28 -19.88
CA THR A 313 4.55 21.61 -19.27
C THR A 313 3.21 22.33 -19.30
N ASP A 314 2.30 21.90 -20.17
CA ASP A 314 0.95 22.46 -20.28
C ASP A 314 -0.06 21.61 -19.50
N LEU A 315 -0.59 22.19 -18.42
CA LEU A 315 -1.64 21.61 -17.60
C LEU A 315 -2.89 21.30 -18.42
N ALA A 316 -3.22 22.12 -19.42
CA ALA A 316 -4.46 21.97 -20.17
C ALA A 316 -4.54 20.63 -20.92
N LEU A 317 -3.40 20.05 -21.31
CA LEU A 317 -3.33 18.77 -22.02
C LEU A 317 -3.69 17.58 -21.14
N VAL A 318 -3.52 17.69 -19.82
CA VAL A 318 -3.68 16.59 -18.85
C VAL A 318 -4.70 16.89 -17.77
N LYS A 319 -5.35 18.07 -17.80
CA LYS A 319 -6.25 18.54 -16.74
C LYS A 319 -7.39 17.56 -16.47
N GLU A 320 -8.02 17.02 -17.52
CA GLU A 320 -9.15 16.08 -17.36
C GLU A 320 -8.71 14.76 -16.71
N GLU A 321 -7.56 14.22 -17.11
CA GLU A 321 -6.99 13.01 -16.51
C GLU A 321 -6.63 13.24 -15.03
N ILE A 322 -6.02 14.37 -14.72
CA ILE A 322 -5.68 14.78 -13.34
C ILE A 322 -6.94 14.93 -12.49
N VAL A 323 -8.00 15.57 -13.01
CA VAL A 323 -9.26 15.75 -12.26
C VAL A 323 -9.89 14.39 -11.95
N GLU A 324 -9.92 13.47 -12.91
CA GLU A 324 -10.46 12.12 -12.68
C GLU A 324 -9.59 11.32 -11.70
N GLN A 325 -8.27 11.48 -11.76
CA GLN A 325 -7.34 10.88 -10.80
C GLN A 325 -7.58 11.41 -9.38
N ILE A 326 -7.66 12.74 -9.20
CA ILE A 326 -7.93 13.37 -7.89
C ILE A 326 -9.27 12.89 -7.37
N ARG A 327 -10.30 12.80 -8.23
CA ARG A 327 -11.62 12.31 -7.85
C ARG A 327 -11.52 10.88 -7.30
N LYS A 328 -10.79 9.98 -7.96
CA LYS A 328 -10.57 8.61 -7.49
C LYS A 328 -9.80 8.57 -6.17
N GLU A 329 -8.70 9.32 -6.06
CA GLU A 329 -7.86 9.40 -4.86
C GLU A 329 -8.67 9.89 -3.65
N LYS A 330 -9.42 10.99 -3.80
CA LYS A 330 -10.27 11.55 -2.73
C LYS A 330 -11.43 10.64 -2.35
N VAL A 331 -12.06 9.95 -3.30
CA VAL A 331 -13.07 8.92 -2.97
C VAL A 331 -12.45 7.82 -2.12
N GLN A 332 -11.27 7.34 -2.49
CA GLN A 332 -10.59 6.27 -1.75
C GLN A 332 -10.18 6.74 -0.34
N GLN A 333 -9.69 7.98 -0.22
CA GLN A 333 -9.39 8.59 1.07
C GLN A 333 -10.64 8.71 1.94
N GLY A 334 -11.74 9.24 1.40
CA GLY A 334 -13.02 9.35 2.11
C GLY A 334 -13.55 7.99 2.58
N VAL A 335 -13.38 6.93 1.77
CA VAL A 335 -13.69 5.54 2.14
C VAL A 335 -12.84 5.04 3.32
N ALA A 336 -11.54 5.35 3.34
CA ALA A 336 -10.67 4.97 4.43
C ALA A 336 -11.03 5.71 5.73
N GLU A 337 -11.25 7.02 5.64
CA GLU A 337 -11.62 7.88 6.76
C GLU A 337 -12.97 7.48 7.37
N ILE A 338 -13.99 7.23 6.53
CA ILE A 338 -15.29 6.79 7.04
C ILE A 338 -15.17 5.42 7.73
N PHE A 339 -14.41 4.49 7.17
CA PHE A 339 -14.25 3.17 7.78
C PHE A 339 -13.53 3.25 9.14
N GLN A 340 -12.44 4.02 9.23
CA GLN A 340 -11.75 4.27 10.49
C GLN A 340 -12.67 4.92 11.53
N LYS A 341 -13.46 5.91 11.12
CA LYS A 341 -14.45 6.56 11.98
C LYS A 341 -15.48 5.55 12.49
N LEU A 342 -16.01 4.69 11.62
CA LEU A 342 -16.97 3.65 12.01
C LEU A 342 -16.38 2.65 13.00
N GLN A 343 -15.12 2.23 12.80
CA GLN A 343 -14.41 1.36 13.74
C GLN A 343 -14.20 2.02 15.12
N GLN A 344 -13.92 3.32 15.17
CA GLN A 344 -13.75 4.05 16.43
C GLN A 344 -15.07 4.30 17.16
N GLN A 345 -16.16 4.50 16.41
CA GLN A 345 -17.47 4.82 16.99
C GLN A 345 -18.25 3.57 17.40
N THR A 346 -18.04 2.44 16.73
CA THR A 346 -18.76 1.20 17.00
C THR A 346 -18.07 0.44 18.11
N GLN A 347 -18.76 0.22 19.23
CA GLN A 347 -18.24 -0.64 20.28
C GLN A 347 -18.23 -2.09 19.81
N VAL A 348 -17.05 -2.72 19.81
CA VAL A 348 -16.87 -4.13 19.51
C VAL A 348 -16.27 -4.81 20.73
N VAL A 349 -16.95 -5.83 21.23
CA VAL A 349 -16.43 -6.74 22.25
C VAL A 349 -16.04 -8.05 21.58
N ASN A 350 -14.75 -8.35 21.52
CA ASN A 350 -14.24 -9.60 20.98
C ASN A 350 -13.94 -10.57 22.14
N TYR A 351 -14.83 -11.55 22.32
CA TYR A 351 -14.70 -12.58 23.35
C TYR A 351 -13.60 -13.63 23.07
N MET A 352 -13.14 -13.77 21.82
CA MET A 352 -12.03 -14.68 21.50
C MET A 352 -10.69 -14.11 21.96
N THR A 353 -10.51 -12.80 21.80
CA THR A 353 -9.27 -12.09 22.17
C THR A 353 -9.37 -11.36 23.50
N ASN A 354 -10.53 -11.40 24.17
CA ASN A 354 -10.85 -10.63 25.37
C ASN A 354 -10.54 -9.12 25.22
N SER A 355 -10.79 -8.57 24.04
CA SER A 355 -10.54 -7.15 23.75
C SER A 355 -11.84 -6.38 23.53
N THR A 356 -11.80 -5.08 23.82
CA THR A 356 -12.87 -4.14 23.47
C THR A 356 -12.26 -3.00 22.67
N THR A 357 -12.87 -2.68 21.53
CA THR A 357 -12.46 -1.57 20.66
C THR A 357 -13.64 -0.64 20.39
N GLY A 358 -13.34 0.62 20.05
CA GLY A 358 -14.34 1.65 19.76
C GLY A 358 -15.17 2.12 20.96
N GLY A 359 -16.29 2.78 20.70
CA GLY A 359 -17.22 3.27 21.73
C GLY A 359 -16.80 4.58 22.41
N ILE A 360 -15.85 5.33 21.84
CA ILE A 360 -15.45 6.63 22.39
C ILE A 360 -16.51 7.67 21.98
N GLN A 361 -17.51 7.88 22.81
CA GLN A 361 -18.25 9.15 22.81
C GLN A 361 -17.34 10.21 23.42
N GLN A 362 -16.91 11.20 22.63
CA GLN A 362 -16.42 12.46 23.18
C GLN A 362 -17.58 13.10 23.95
N THR A 363 -17.67 12.81 25.24
CA THR A 363 -18.47 13.63 26.14
C THR A 363 -17.68 14.91 26.36
N SER A 364 -18.17 16.00 25.78
CA SER A 364 -17.78 17.36 26.13
C SER A 364 -18.08 17.55 27.62
N GLY A 365 -17.14 17.19 28.48
CA GLY A 365 -17.24 17.38 29.92
C GLY A 365 -17.16 18.85 30.26
N THR A 366 -18.31 19.53 30.29
CA THR A 366 -18.46 20.79 31.01
C THR A 366 -18.19 20.50 32.49
N ALA A 367 -16.99 20.82 32.95
CA ALA A 367 -16.65 20.78 34.37
C ALA A 367 -17.49 21.85 35.11
N GLN A 368 -18.63 21.45 35.66
CA GLN A 368 -19.34 22.23 36.67
C GLN A 368 -19.20 21.56 38.04
N GLY A 369 -18.60 22.30 38.98
CA GLY A 369 -18.94 22.23 40.41
C GLY A 369 -18.10 21.29 41.27
N SER A 370 -16.94 21.76 41.76
CA SER A 370 -16.40 21.28 43.03
C SER A 370 -16.84 22.25 44.13
N ALA A 371 -17.92 21.89 44.84
CA ALA A 371 -18.34 22.54 46.08
C ALA A 371 -18.02 21.61 47.26
N ALA A 372 -17.03 22.05 48.04
CA ALA A 372 -16.75 21.84 49.47
C ALA A 372 -17.19 20.52 50.16
N VAL A 373 -16.20 19.85 50.76
CA VAL A 373 -16.39 19.10 52.01
C VAL A 373 -15.41 19.64 53.06
N LYS A 374 -15.94 20.37 54.05
CA LYS A 374 -15.23 20.70 55.31
C LYS A 374 -15.30 19.49 56.23
N THR A 375 -14.14 19.01 56.66
CA THR A 375 -13.99 18.00 57.71
C THR A 375 -14.19 18.65 59.09
N ALA A 376 -15.04 18.04 59.92
CA ALA A 376 -15.17 18.35 61.34
C ALA A 376 -15.27 17.02 62.10
N ALA A 377 -14.28 16.72 62.94
CA ALA A 377 -14.41 15.72 64.00
C ALA A 377 -13.31 15.95 65.05
N GLY A 378 -13.71 16.34 66.26
CA GLY A 378 -12.82 16.42 67.41
C GLY A 378 -13.51 17.03 68.63
N ALA A 379 -14.13 16.20 69.47
CA ALA A 379 -14.03 16.23 70.94
C ALA A 379 -15.19 15.48 71.64
N ALA A 380 -14.83 14.42 72.38
CA ALA A 380 -15.39 13.96 73.67
C ALA A 380 -14.47 12.81 74.15
N GLY A 381 -13.62 12.91 75.19
CA GLY A 381 -13.91 13.00 76.63
C GLY A 381 -14.35 11.61 77.16
N SER A 382 -13.86 10.96 78.22
CA SER A 382 -13.08 11.30 79.43
C SER A 382 -12.77 9.99 80.21
N ALA A 383 -11.85 10.04 81.20
CA ALA A 383 -11.57 9.10 82.31
C ALA A 383 -10.88 7.77 81.94
N ARG A 384 -9.77 7.36 82.56
CA ARG A 384 -9.42 7.40 84.00
C ARG A 384 -7.91 7.42 84.21
#